data_AF-F3ZGM8-F1
#
_entry.id   AF-F3ZGM8-F1
#
_cell.length_a   1.000
_cell.length_b   1.000
_cell.length_c   1.000
_cell.angle_alpha   90.00
_cell.angle_beta   90.00
_cell.angle_gamma   90.00
#
_symmetry.space_group_name_H-M   'P 1'
#
loop_
_entity.id
_entity.type
_entity.pdbx_description
1 polymer ?
#
loop_
_entity_poly.entity_id
_entity_poly.type
_entity_poly.pdbx_seq_one_letter_code
_entity_poly.pdbx_strand_id
1 'polypeptide(L)' 'MGTRPWIVDDGLWALIEPLPPPWPERSPGPRPVSDRLCLQGILFVLYNDIA' A
#
# COMPACT_ATOMS: atom_id res chain seq x y z
N MET A 1 -18.25 1.28 15.01
CA MET A 1 -17.21 0.44 14.40
C MET A 1 -16.13 1.34 13.86
N GLY A 2 -14.92 1.32 14.44
CA GLY A 2 -13.78 2.01 13.85
C GLY A 2 -13.38 1.32 12.55
N THR A 3 -12.98 2.11 11.54
CA THR A 3 -12.29 1.57 10.37
C THR A 3 -11.04 0.84 10.83
N ARG A 4 -10.72 -0.30 10.20
CA ARG A 4 -9.48 -1.02 10.49
C ARG A 4 -8.30 -0.07 10.18
N PRO A 5 -7.32 0.08 11.08
CA PRO A 5 -6.29 1.11 10.97
C PRO A 5 -5.32 0.92 9.79
N TRP A 6 -5.29 -0.28 9.20
CA TRP A 6 -4.51 -0.59 8.00
C TRP A 6 -5.27 -0.38 6.69
N ILE A 7 -6.53 0.09 6.73
CA ILE A 7 -7.27 0.47 5.53
C ILE A 7 -6.89 1.91 5.19
N VAL A 8 -6.32 2.10 4.01
CA VAL A 8 -5.97 3.41 3.48
C VAL A 8 -7.19 3.88 2.70
N ASP A 9 -7.88 4.92 3.18
CA ASP A 9 -9.03 5.51 2.47
C ASP A 9 -8.59 6.27 1.20
N ASP A 10 -9.55 6.67 0.38
CA ASP A 10 -9.27 7.30 -0.92
C ASP A 10 -8.58 8.66 -0.79
N GLY A 11 -8.92 9.43 0.25
CA GLY A 11 -8.34 10.75 0.49
C GLY A 11 -6.87 10.63 0.90
N LEU A 12 -6.57 9.69 1.80
CA LEU A 12 -5.19 9.39 2.16
C LEU A 12 -4.42 8.77 0.98
N TRP A 13 -5.04 7.88 0.21
CA TRP A 13 -4.41 7.28 -0.96
C TRP A 13 -4.03 8.34 -2.01
N ALA A 14 -4.88 9.33 -2.27
CA ALA A 14 -4.59 10.40 -3.22
C ALA A 14 -3.33 11.22 -2.87
N LEU A 15 -2.97 11.29 -1.58
CA LEU A 15 -1.74 11.95 -1.12
C LEU A 15 -0.51 11.04 -1.23
N ILE A 16 -0.70 9.73 -1.10
CA ILE A 16 0.40 8.75 -1.08
C ILE A 16 0.74 8.25 -2.48
N GLU A 17 -0.25 8.01 -3.34
CA GLU A 17 -0.10 7.49 -4.71
C GLU A 17 0.99 8.20 -5.54
N PRO A 18 1.17 9.53 -5.50
CA PRO A 18 2.21 10.19 -6.29
C PRO A 18 3.63 10.10 -5.70
N LEU A 19 3.82 9.58 -4.47
CA LEU A 19 5.11 9.58 -3.78
C LEU A 19 6.08 8.46 -4.23
N PRO A 20 5.63 7.21 -4.49
CA PRO A 20 6.50 6.16 -4.99
C PRO A 20 7.14 6.53 -6.33
N PRO A 21 8.35 6.02 -6.61
CA PRO A 21 8.95 6.18 -7.93
C PRO A 21 8.08 5.49 -9.00
N PRO A 22 8.09 5.99 -10.24
CA PRO A 22 7.37 5.35 -11.33
C PRO A 22 7.87 3.92 -11.54
N TRP A 23 6.94 3.03 -11.90
CA TRP A 23 7.29 1.66 -12.25
C TRP A 23 8.25 1.65 -13.45
N PRO A 24 9.32 0.82 -13.40
CA PRO A 24 10.21 0.66 -14.54
C PRO A 24 9.44 0.19 -15.77
N GLU A 25 9.86 0.67 -16.94
CA GLU A 25 9.24 0.32 -18.22
C GLU A 25 9.37 -1.19 -18.53
N ARG A 26 10.42 -1.83 -18.01
CA ARG A 26 10.64 -3.28 -18.05
C ARG A 26 11.05 -3.79 -16.69
N SER A 27 10.31 -4.79 -16.19
CA SER A 27 10.69 -5.59 -15.03
C SER A 27 10.75 -7.08 -15.40
N PRO A 28 11.76 -7.82 -14.92
CA PRO A 28 11.76 -9.27 -15.03
C PRO A 28 10.71 -9.84 -14.08
N GLY A 29 9.55 -10.25 -14.61
CA GLY A 29 8.50 -10.91 -13.84
C GLY A 29 7.08 -10.40 -14.12
N PRO A 30 6.07 -11.02 -13.48
CA PRO A 30 4.69 -10.59 -13.61
C PRO A 30 4.48 -9.22 -12.97
N ARG A 31 3.40 -8.54 -13.40
CA ARG A 31 2.98 -7.29 -12.75
C ARG A 31 2.67 -7.55 -11.27
N PRO A 32 3.15 -6.67 -10.36
CA PRO A 32 2.88 -6.81 -8.94
C PRO A 32 1.42 -6.46 -8.61
N VAL A 33 1.03 -6.75 -7.37
CA VAL A 33 -0.22 -6.26 -6.79
C VAL A 33 -0.25 -4.72 -6.80
N SER A 34 -1.44 -4.12 -6.77
CA SER A 34 -1.57 -2.66 -6.72
C SER A 34 -0.84 -2.07 -5.51
N ASP A 35 -0.21 -0.92 -5.67
CA ASP A 35 0.59 -0.26 -4.63
C ASP A 35 -0.22 0.01 -3.35
N ARG A 36 -1.52 0.36 -3.48
CA ARG A 36 -2.42 0.52 -2.32
C ARG A 36 -2.60 -0.75 -1.53
N LEU A 37 -2.84 -1.88 -2.20
CA LEU A 37 -2.98 -3.18 -1.53
C LEU A 37 -1.66 -3.61 -0.86
N CYS A 38 -0.53 -3.35 -1.51
CA CYS A 38 0.79 -3.60 -0.92
C CYS A 38 0.97 -2.80 0.37
N LEU A 39 0.69 -1.49 0.34
CA LEU A 39 0.77 -0.61 1.50
C LEU A 39 -0.15 -1.06 2.63
N GLN A 40 -1.42 -1.42 2.34
CA GLN A 40 -2.33 -1.93 3.36
C GLN A 40 -1.83 -3.24 4.00
N GLY A 41 -1.19 -4.11 3.22
CA GLY A 41 -0.55 -5.33 3.73
C GLY A 41 0.59 -5.02 4.69
N ILE A 42 1.45 -4.05 4.34
CA ILE A 42 2.52 -3.56 5.22
C ILE A 42 1.93 -2.99 6.51
N LEU A 43 0.95 -2.10 6.43
CA LEU A 43 0.29 -1.51 7.60
C LEU A 43 -0.40 -2.55 8.48
N PHE A 44 -0.99 -3.59 7.88
CA PHE A 44 -1.58 -4.69 8.62
C PHE A 44 -0.53 -5.43 9.46
N VAL A 45 0.62 -5.78 8.87
CA VAL A 45 1.71 -6.44 9.61
C VAL A 45 2.22 -5.51 10.71
N LEU A 46 2.53 -4.25 10.40
CA LEU A 46 3.04 -3.30 11.40
C LEU A 46 2.07 -3.09 12.57
N TYR A 47 0.76 -3.10 12.31
CA TYR A 47 -0.26 -2.93 13.36
C TYR A 47 -0.44 -4.18 14.22
N ASN A 48 -0.27 -5.39 13.66
CA ASN A 48 -0.58 -6.64 14.36
C ASN A 48 0.65 -7.43 14.85
N ASP A 49 1.82 -7.21 14.27
CA ASP A 49 3.04 -8.04 14.44
C ASP A 49 4.19 -7.30 15.16
N ILE A 50 4.04 -6.00 15.42
CA ILE A 50 4.95 -5.28 16.33
C ILE A 50 4.46 -5.52 17.77
N ALA A 51 4.92 -6.62 18.36
CA ALA A 51 4.85 -6.90 19.79
C ALA A 51 6.08 -6.33 20.53
#